data_AF-A0A015JXW5-F1
#
_entry.id   AF-A0A015JXW5-F1
#
_cell.length_a   1.000
_cell.length_b   1.000
_cell.length_c   1.000
_cell.angle_alpha   90.00
_cell.angle_beta   90.00
_cell.angle_gamma   90.00
#
_symmetry.space_group_name_H-M   'P 1'
#
loop_
_entity.id
_entity.type
_entity.pdbx_description
1 polymer ?
#
loop_
_entity_poly.entity_id
_entity_poly.type
_entity_poly.pdbx_seq_one_letter_code
_entity_poly.pdbx_strand_id
1 'polypeptide(L)'
;MENQMQNSIRYSVVSTTIEISKHIEIGKLIGRKGRNLKPIAEKTGTHIHVIDNTNPAQIEIKIIKGRVGNSSPGKRIDETKFQVDKLLKDIETRNQRKNIEKVEKNVRISDNSNHQKATPRNHKDNDMKEKRKKFKRKMPHTTKTRQARYF
;
A
#
# COMPACT_ATOMS: atom_id res chain seq x y z
N MET A 1 -33.87 -33.40 6.01
CA MET A 1 -33.70 -32.07 6.66
C MET A 1 -32.36 -31.94 7.39
N GLU A 2 -31.87 -33.00 8.04
CA GLU A 2 -30.61 -33.00 8.82
C GLU A 2 -29.37 -32.55 8.02
N ASN A 3 -29.21 -33.04 6.79
CA ASN A 3 -28.09 -32.66 5.90
C ASN A 3 -28.10 -31.17 5.51
N GLN A 4 -29.26 -30.52 5.46
CA GLN A 4 -29.35 -29.08 5.14
C GLN A 4 -28.92 -28.22 6.34
N MET A 5 -29.30 -28.61 7.55
CA MET A 5 -28.89 -27.93 8.79
C MET A 5 -27.37 -28.08 9.03
N GLN A 6 -26.81 -29.26 8.81
CA GLN A 6 -25.37 -29.52 8.95
C GLN A 6 -24.53 -28.71 7.94
N ASN A 7 -25.00 -28.57 6.70
CA ASN A 7 -24.34 -27.74 5.69
C ASN A 7 -24.40 -26.25 6.04
N SER A 8 -25.52 -25.76 6.58
CA SER A 8 -25.66 -24.37 7.03
C SER A 8 -24.65 -24.02 8.14
N ILE A 9 -24.48 -24.92 9.12
CA ILE A 9 -23.52 -24.73 10.22
C ILE A 9 -22.08 -24.77 9.70
N ARG A 10 -21.75 -25.75 8.83
CA ARG A 10 -20.41 -25.88 8.22
C ARG A 10 -20.02 -24.64 7.42
N TYR A 11 -20.92 -24.09 6.63
CA TYR A 11 -20.63 -22.93 5.78
C TYR A 11 -21.02 -21.59 6.41
N SER A 12 -21.27 -21.57 7.73
CA SER A 12 -21.52 -20.31 8.43
C SER A 12 -20.35 -19.33 8.25
N VAL A 13 -20.71 -18.08 7.94
CA VAL A 13 -19.75 -16.98 7.79
C VAL A 13 -19.62 -16.31 9.14
N VAL A 14 -18.38 -16.14 9.59
CA VAL A 14 -18.05 -15.26 10.72
C VAL A 14 -17.48 -13.99 10.14
N SER A 15 -18.00 -12.84 10.55
CA SER A 15 -17.50 -11.54 10.15
C SER A 15 -17.21 -10.64 11.34
N THR A 16 -16.34 -9.67 11.14
CA THR A 16 -16.03 -8.62 12.11
C THR A 16 -15.68 -7.34 11.36
N THR A 17 -16.06 -6.20 11.89
CA THR A 17 -15.77 -4.89 11.32
C THR A 17 -14.77 -4.12 12.17
N ILE A 18 -13.94 -3.32 11.51
CA ILE A 18 -12.99 -2.38 12.14
C ILE A 18 -13.24 -1.01 11.55
N GLU A 19 -13.38 0.01 12.40
CA GLU A 19 -13.56 1.38 11.95
C GLU A 19 -12.22 2.03 11.57
N ILE A 20 -12.21 2.72 10.44
CA ILE A 20 -11.05 3.47 9.95
C ILE A 20 -11.22 4.93 10.36
N SER A 21 -10.23 5.49 11.03
CA SER A 21 -10.28 6.91 11.41
C SER A 21 -10.32 7.82 10.19
N LYS A 22 -11.09 8.92 10.28
CA LYS A 22 -11.34 9.86 9.17
C LYS A 22 -10.08 10.51 8.59
N HIS A 23 -9.01 10.58 9.38
CA HIS A 23 -7.74 11.18 8.96
C HIS A 23 -6.83 10.22 8.17
N ILE A 24 -7.23 8.94 8.03
CA ILE A 24 -6.48 7.93 7.29
C ILE A 24 -7.02 7.85 5.87
N GLU A 25 -6.16 8.10 4.88
CA GLU A 25 -6.50 7.88 3.48
C GLU A 25 -6.63 6.38 3.19
N ILE A 26 -7.80 5.96 2.74
CA ILE A 26 -8.12 4.56 2.38
C ILE A 26 -7.11 3.99 1.36
N GLY A 27 -6.67 4.80 0.39
CA GLY A 27 -5.68 4.39 -0.59
C GLY A 27 -4.32 4.00 0.02
N LYS A 28 -3.91 4.65 1.11
CA LYS A 28 -2.68 4.30 1.85
C LYS A 28 -2.85 3.00 2.63
N LEU A 29 -4.04 2.77 3.18
CA LEU A 29 -4.38 1.52 3.87
C LEU A 29 -4.34 0.33 2.91
N ILE A 30 -5.03 0.41 1.76
CA ILE A 30 -5.06 -0.65 0.75
C ILE A 30 -3.66 -0.86 0.14
N GLY A 31 -2.97 0.24 -0.15
CA GLY A 31 -1.70 0.24 -0.84
C GLY A 31 -1.84 -0.04 -2.35
N ARG A 32 -0.76 0.22 -3.10
CA ARG A 32 -0.77 0.05 -4.56
C ARG A 32 -1.10 -1.40 -4.94
N LYS A 33 -2.19 -1.61 -5.70
CA LYS A 33 -2.71 -2.93 -6.07
C LYS A 33 -3.03 -3.83 -4.88
N GLY A 34 -3.42 -3.26 -3.73
CA GLY A 34 -3.74 -4.03 -2.52
C GLY A 34 -2.52 -4.58 -1.78
N ARG A 35 -1.30 -4.10 -2.07
CA ARG A 35 -0.05 -4.66 -1.52
C ARG A 35 -0.01 -4.74 0.01
N ASN A 36 -0.79 -3.92 0.72
CA ASN A 36 -0.80 -3.95 2.18
C ASN A 36 -1.81 -4.96 2.75
N LEU A 37 -3.05 -4.95 2.23
CA LEU A 37 -4.12 -5.82 2.75
C LEU A 37 -4.10 -7.23 2.15
N LYS A 38 -3.66 -7.39 0.89
CA LYS A 38 -3.65 -8.67 0.18
C LYS A 38 -2.78 -9.73 0.88
N PRO A 39 -1.53 -9.43 1.31
CA PRO A 39 -0.72 -10.42 2.02
C PRO A 39 -1.32 -10.82 3.37
N ILE A 40 -2.00 -9.90 4.06
CA ILE A 40 -2.66 -10.19 5.33
C ILE A 40 -3.79 -11.20 5.09
N ALA A 41 -4.67 -10.92 4.13
CA ALA A 41 -5.77 -11.79 3.72
C ALA A 41 -5.27 -13.19 3.29
N GLU A 42 -4.21 -13.25 2.48
CA GLU A 42 -3.62 -14.51 2.01
C GLU A 42 -3.02 -15.32 3.17
N LYS A 43 -2.28 -14.67 4.08
CA LYS A 43 -1.63 -15.32 5.21
C LYS A 43 -2.64 -15.90 6.19
N THR A 44 -3.68 -15.14 6.53
CA THR A 44 -4.69 -15.55 7.51
C THR A 44 -5.82 -16.34 6.87
N GLY A 45 -5.91 -16.39 5.53
CA GLY A 45 -7.01 -17.01 4.79
C GLY A 45 -8.36 -16.36 5.08
N THR A 46 -8.36 -15.06 5.38
CA THR A 46 -9.58 -14.25 5.55
C THR A 46 -9.86 -13.44 4.30
N HIS A 47 -11.10 -13.02 4.13
CA HIS A 47 -11.50 -12.07 3.09
C HIS A 47 -11.61 -10.70 3.74
N ILE A 48 -10.79 -9.76 3.27
CA ILE A 48 -10.77 -8.39 3.77
C ILE A 48 -11.42 -7.49 2.73
N HIS A 49 -12.51 -6.83 3.10
CA HIS A 49 -13.23 -5.88 2.28
C HIS A 49 -13.16 -4.50 2.92
N VAL A 50 -12.89 -3.47 2.12
CA VAL A 50 -12.95 -2.08 2.58
C VAL A 50 -14.27 -1.50 2.12
N ILE A 51 -15.02 -0.96 3.08
CA ILE A 51 -16.33 -0.35 2.93
C ILE A 51 -16.12 1.16 3.06
N ASP A 52 -16.13 1.87 1.94
CA ASP A 52 -15.84 3.30 1.85
C ASP A 52 -17.11 4.17 1.73
N ASN A 53 -18.28 3.55 1.61
CA ASN A 53 -19.58 4.22 1.58
C ASN A 53 -20.13 4.58 2.98
N THR A 54 -19.44 4.19 4.06
CA THR A 54 -19.78 4.56 5.45
C THR A 54 -18.90 5.70 5.96
N ASN A 55 -19.41 6.50 6.91
CA ASN A 55 -18.65 7.55 7.57
C ASN A 55 -18.70 7.35 9.10
N PRO A 56 -17.62 6.84 9.73
CA PRO A 56 -16.31 6.52 9.16
C PRO A 56 -16.31 5.29 8.23
N ALA A 57 -15.32 5.21 7.35
CA ALA A 57 -15.09 4.03 6.50
C ALA A 57 -14.75 2.82 7.37
N GLN A 58 -15.07 1.61 6.91
CA GLN A 58 -14.91 0.39 7.69
C GLN A 58 -14.13 -0.67 6.91
N ILE A 59 -13.51 -1.59 7.64
CA ILE A 59 -12.90 -2.80 7.10
C ILE A 59 -13.70 -3.97 7.61
N GLU A 60 -14.28 -4.75 6.69
CA GLU A 60 -15.00 -5.96 7.00
C GLU A 60 -14.08 -7.18 6.75
N ILE A 61 -13.89 -7.98 7.79
CA ILE A 61 -13.12 -9.23 7.74
C ILE A 61 -14.11 -10.38 7.78
N LYS A 62 -14.08 -11.25 6.76
CA LYS A 62 -14.95 -12.43 6.63
C LYS A 62 -14.14 -13.71 6.61
N ILE A 63 -14.68 -14.75 7.24
CA ILE A 63 -14.15 -16.11 7.13
C ILE A 63 -15.30 -17.12 7.08
N ILE A 64 -15.16 -18.13 6.21
CA ILE A 64 -16.13 -19.23 6.07
C ILE A 64 -15.66 -20.39 6.92
N LYS A 65 -16.41 -20.79 7.96
CA LYS A 65 -15.96 -21.81 8.94
C LYS A 65 -15.49 -23.11 8.28
N GLY A 66 -16.23 -23.61 7.29
CA GLY A 66 -15.94 -24.87 6.61
C GLY A 66 -14.71 -24.86 5.68
N ARG A 67 -14.11 -23.69 5.44
CA ARG A 67 -12.86 -23.56 4.68
C ARG A 67 -11.63 -23.37 5.58
N VAL A 68 -11.84 -23.32 6.89
CA VAL A 68 -10.76 -23.13 7.84
C VAL A 68 -10.21 -24.51 8.20
N GLY A 69 -8.94 -24.77 7.89
CA GLY A 69 -8.25 -26.01 8.28
C GLY A 69 -8.09 -26.13 9.80
N ASN A 70 -6.96 -26.65 10.28
CA ASN A 70 -6.74 -26.99 11.70
C ASN A 70 -6.80 -25.80 12.70
N SER A 71 -6.75 -24.57 12.21
CA SER A 71 -6.85 -23.34 13.02
C SER A 71 -8.31 -22.93 13.22
N SER A 72 -8.71 -22.47 14.40
CA SER A 72 -10.08 -21.97 14.57
C SER A 72 -10.33 -20.67 13.80
N PRO A 73 -11.57 -20.43 13.32
CA PRO A 73 -11.94 -19.19 12.64
C PRO A 73 -11.67 -17.93 13.48
N GLY A 74 -11.93 -17.99 14.79
CA GLY A 74 -11.67 -16.88 15.72
C GLY A 74 -10.20 -16.46 15.74
N LYS A 75 -9.27 -17.43 15.90
CA LYS A 75 -7.83 -17.14 15.91
C LYS A 75 -7.36 -16.40 14.65
N ARG A 76 -7.92 -16.74 13.48
CA ARG A 76 -7.58 -16.07 12.21
C ARG A 76 -8.15 -14.66 12.12
N ILE A 77 -9.37 -14.45 12.62
CA ILE A 77 -9.96 -13.11 12.71
C ILE A 77 -9.10 -12.25 13.64
N ASP A 78 -8.75 -12.75 14.81
CA ASP A 78 -7.93 -12.03 15.79
C ASP A 78 -6.54 -11.68 15.22
N GLU A 79 -5.88 -12.64 14.55
CA GLU A 79 -4.60 -12.38 13.88
C GLU A 79 -4.74 -11.34 12.76
N THR A 80 -5.82 -11.42 11.96
CA THR A 80 -6.09 -10.44 10.90
C THR A 80 -6.31 -9.06 11.49
N LYS A 81 -7.14 -8.97 12.54
CA LYS A 81 -7.43 -7.73 13.26
C LYS A 81 -6.15 -7.09 13.80
N PHE A 82 -5.32 -7.87 14.48
CA PHE A 82 -4.03 -7.40 14.99
C PHE A 82 -3.12 -6.84 13.89
N GLN A 83 -3.02 -7.51 12.74
CA GLN A 83 -2.21 -7.05 11.61
C GLN A 83 -2.77 -5.76 10.98
N VAL A 84 -4.09 -5.64 10.86
CA VAL A 84 -4.77 -4.45 10.34
C VAL A 84 -4.60 -3.27 11.30
N ASP A 85 -4.78 -3.47 12.60
CA ASP A 85 -4.60 -2.43 13.63
C ASP A 85 -3.17 -1.91 13.63
N LYS A 86 -2.19 -2.81 13.51
CA LYS A 86 -0.77 -2.44 13.38
C LYS A 86 -0.53 -1.58 12.13
N LEU A 87 -1.13 -1.95 11.00
CA LEU A 87 -1.00 -1.19 9.76
C LEU A 87 -1.62 0.22 9.86
N LEU A 88 -2.79 0.34 10.50
CA LEU A 88 -3.43 1.63 10.76
C LEU A 88 -2.54 2.54 11.59
N LYS A 89 -1.98 2.01 12.69
CA LYS A 89 -1.04 2.74 13.56
C LYS A 89 0.23 3.17 12.84
N ASP A 90 0.77 2.32 11.97
CA ASP A 90 1.95 2.63 11.15
C ASP A 90 1.66 3.74 10.12
N ILE A 91 0.42 3.88 9.64
CA ILE A 91 0.03 4.97 8.73
C ILE A 91 -0.14 6.27 9.49
N GLU A 92 -0.80 6.23 10.64
CA GLU A 92 -1.02 7.39 11.50
C GLU A 92 0.30 8.02 11.96
N THR A 93 1.22 7.21 12.49
CA THR A 93 2.56 7.67 12.92
C THR A 93 3.37 8.30 11.79
N ARG A 94 3.28 7.76 10.56
CA ARG A 94 3.94 8.35 9.38
C ARG A 94 3.34 9.68 8.97
N ASN A 95 2.03 9.87 9.13
CA ASN A 95 1.37 11.15 8.84
C ASN A 95 1.80 12.23 9.84
N GLN A 96 1.93 11.88 11.14
CA GLN A 96 2.40 12.82 12.17
C GLN A 96 3.85 13.28 11.91
N ARG A 97 4.77 12.35 11.61
CA ARG A 97 6.18 12.71 11.31
C ARG A 97 6.33 13.66 10.12
N LYS A 98 5.54 13.46 9.07
CA LYS A 98 5.54 14.36 7.90
C LYS A 98 5.11 15.78 8.23
N ASN A 99 4.23 15.96 9.22
CA ASN A 99 3.81 17.30 9.65
C ASN A 99 4.95 18.00 10.39
N ILE A 100 5.70 17.29 11.25
CA ILE A 100 6.87 17.83 11.96
C ILE A 100 7.98 18.24 10.97
N GLU A 101 8.33 17.37 10.01
CA GLU A 101 9.35 17.68 9.00
C GLU A 101 8.97 18.83 8.06
N LYS A 102 7.67 19.04 7.79
CA LYS A 102 7.21 20.20 7.02
C LYS A 102 7.36 21.49 7.80
N VAL A 103 7.08 21.48 9.10
CA VAL A 103 7.28 22.64 9.98
C VAL A 103 8.77 23.01 10.05
N GLU A 104 9.67 22.04 10.23
CA GLU A 104 11.12 22.30 10.29
C GLU A 104 11.69 22.86 8.99
N LYS A 105 11.20 22.40 7.82
CA LYS A 105 11.65 22.93 6.52
C LYS A 105 11.19 24.37 6.27
N ASN A 106 10.06 24.77 6.84
CA ASN A 106 9.56 26.15 6.73
C ASN A 106 10.34 27.11 7.64
N VAL A 107 10.87 26.63 8.78
CA VAL A 107 11.70 27.45 9.70
C VAL A 107 13.06 27.80 9.08
N ARG A 108 13.66 26.90 8.28
CA ARG A 108 14.96 27.17 7.63
C ARG A 108 14.93 28.20 6.48
N ILE A 109 13.76 28.69 6.09
CA ILE A 109 13.61 29.59 4.93
C ILE A 109 13.36 31.05 5.36
N SER A 110 13.09 31.34 6.64
CA SER A 110 12.75 32.70 7.08
C SER A 110 13.94 33.64 7.29
N ASP A 111 15.18 33.15 7.19
CA ASP A 111 16.38 33.99 7.32
C ASP A 111 17.05 34.16 5.96
N ASN A 112 16.56 35.09 5.13
CA ASN A 112 17.46 35.71 4.16
C ASN A 112 17.22 37.22 4.04
N SER A 113 18.12 37.91 4.72
CA SER A 113 18.40 39.32 4.69
C SER A 113 18.55 39.87 3.27
N ASN A 114 18.06 41.09 3.12
CA ASN A 114 18.10 41.93 1.94
C ASN A 114 19.53 42.41 1.67
N HIS A 115 20.20 41.97 0.59
CA HIS A 115 21.34 42.69 0.02
C HIS A 115 21.45 42.50 -1.50
N GLN A 116 21.16 43.57 -2.24
CA GLN A 116 21.53 43.76 -3.64
C GLN A 116 22.97 44.28 -3.74
N LYS A 117 23.82 43.65 -4.57
CA LYS A 117 24.52 44.25 -5.75
C LYS A 117 25.67 43.36 -6.25
N ALA A 118 25.89 43.46 -7.56
CA ALA A 118 26.59 42.53 -8.44
C ALA A 118 28.12 42.68 -8.55
N THR A 119 28.80 41.63 -9.04
CA THR A 119 29.87 41.77 -10.06
C THR A 119 29.80 40.60 -11.06
N PRO A 120 29.94 40.85 -12.38
CA PRO A 120 30.10 39.80 -13.39
C PRO A 120 31.59 39.55 -13.64
N ARG A 121 32.02 38.28 -13.77
CA ARG A 121 33.36 38.00 -14.30
C ARG A 121 33.35 36.76 -15.20
N ASN A 122 33.80 37.00 -16.42
CA ASN A 122 33.69 36.16 -17.61
C ASN A 122 34.59 34.90 -17.61
N HIS A 123 34.02 33.86 -18.23
CA HIS A 123 34.59 32.94 -19.24
C HIS A 123 35.71 31.95 -18.86
N LYS A 124 35.36 30.66 -18.96
CA LYS A 124 36.04 29.73 -19.87
C LYS A 124 35.06 28.64 -20.29
N ASP A 125 34.74 28.65 -21.59
CA ASP A 125 34.02 27.57 -22.24
C ASP A 125 34.79 26.27 -22.06
N ASN A 126 34.12 25.26 -21.51
CA ASN A 126 34.38 23.87 -21.83
C ASN A 126 33.03 23.19 -21.91
N ASP A 127 32.48 23.22 -23.12
CA ASP A 127 31.34 22.41 -23.52
C ASP A 127 31.74 20.93 -23.40
N MET A 128 31.20 20.25 -22.39
CA MET A 128 30.95 18.82 -22.47
C MET A 128 29.53 18.54 -21.95
N LYS A 129 28.60 18.60 -22.91
CA LYS A 129 27.29 17.95 -22.83
C LYS A 129 27.37 16.51 -22.33
N GLU A 130 26.31 16.14 -21.60
CA GLU A 130 25.81 14.77 -21.37
C GLU A 130 26.59 13.87 -20.39
N LYS A 131 25.98 13.05 -19.53
CA LYS A 131 24.61 12.51 -19.44
C LYS A 131 24.47 11.92 -18.02
N ARG A 132 23.35 12.21 -17.33
CA ARG A 132 22.91 11.46 -16.14
C ARG A 132 22.97 9.95 -16.45
N LYS A 133 23.72 9.18 -15.66
CA LYS A 133 23.78 7.71 -15.72
C LYS A 133 22.39 7.11 -15.44
N LYS A 134 21.57 6.94 -16.49
CA LYS A 134 20.43 6.02 -16.46
C LYS A 134 21.00 4.60 -16.41
N PHE A 135 20.80 3.89 -15.30
CA PHE A 135 21.02 2.45 -15.23
C PHE A 135 20.17 1.77 -16.31
N LYS A 136 20.80 1.40 -17.43
CA LYS A 136 20.18 0.60 -18.49
C LYS A 136 20.00 -0.82 -17.93
N ARG A 137 18.78 -1.13 -17.52
CA ARG A 137 18.34 -2.51 -17.24
C ARG A 137 18.45 -3.26 -18.56
N LYS A 138 19.41 -4.18 -18.69
CA LYS A 138 19.56 -5.04 -19.88
C LYS A 138 18.29 -5.87 -20.05
N MET A 139 17.56 -5.67 -21.14
CA MET A 139 16.54 -6.62 -21.59
C MET A 139 17.22 -7.66 -22.48
N PRO A 140 17.14 -8.97 -22.18
CA PRO A 140 17.60 -9.99 -23.11
C PRO A 140 16.59 -10.07 -24.28
N HIS A 141 17.06 -9.75 -25.49
CA HIS A 141 16.31 -10.01 -26.72
C HIS A 141 16.36 -11.52 -27.00
N THR A 142 15.20 -12.18 -26.97
CA THR A 142 15.01 -13.49 -27.59
C THR A 142 14.57 -13.26 -29.03
N THR A 143 15.50 -13.39 -29.97
CA THR A 143 15.19 -13.40 -31.40
C THR A 143 14.63 -14.77 -31.76
N LYS A 144 13.30 -14.90 -31.89
CA LYS A 144 12.68 -16.03 -32.61
C LYS A 144 12.45 -15.60 -34.06
N THR A 145 13.39 -15.94 -34.93
CA THR A 145 13.21 -15.87 -36.38
C THR A 145 12.18 -16.93 -36.78
N ARG A 146 10.98 -16.51 -37.17
CA ARG A 146 10.01 -17.40 -37.82
C ARG A 146 10.11 -17.14 -39.32
N GLN A 147 10.77 -18.04 -40.02
CA GLN A 147 10.89 -18.02 -41.48
C GLN A 147 9.49 -18.18 -42.10
N ALA A 148 9.09 -17.22 -42.95
CA ALA A 148 7.97 -17.40 -43.86
C ALA A 148 8.44 -18.31 -45.01
N ARG A 149 7.80 -19.47 -45.15
CA ARG A 149 7.87 -20.24 -46.41
C ARG A 149 6.64 -19.87 -47.22
N TYR A 150 6.87 -19.24 -48.36
CA TYR A 150 5.94 -19.25 -49.49
C TYR A 150 6.33 -20.46 -50.34
N PHE A 151 5.41 -21.41 -50.52
CA PHE A 151 5.16 -22.20 -51.73
C PHE A 151 3.78 -22.84 -51.58
#